data_AF-A0A4Y2KY17-F1
#
_entry.id   AF-A0A4Y2KY17-F1
#
_cell.length_a   1.000
_cell.length_b   1.000
_cell.length_c   1.000
_cell.angle_alpha   90.00
_cell.angle_beta   90.00
_cell.angle_gamma   90.00
#
_symmetry.space_group_name_H-M   'P 1'
#
loop_
_entity.id
_entity.type
_entity.pdbx_description
1 polymer ?
#
loop_
_entity_poly.entity_id
_entity_poly.type
_entity_poly.pdbx_seq_one_letter_code
_entity_poly.pdbx_strand_id
1 'polypeptide(L)'
;MLDLYKKLISQGFSLVFCWVPSYVGITGNEQADSNAHSATHFSREPMPVCDLKKYIKSCLQMKWQRHWDQEINNKLHSIKPIIENWSEDFNRKRGTILTRLRIGHTRFTHRHLLLGEPAPTCPHCSCTMSVKHILIECIHFKINRL
;
A
#
# COMPACT_ATOMS: atom_id res chain seq x y z
N MET A 1 7.58 -23.39 30.19
CA MET A 1 6.81 -24.38 29.38
C MET A 1 7.54 -25.71 29.29
N LEU A 2 8.79 -25.74 28.81
CA LEU A 2 9.61 -26.97 28.75
C LEU A 2 9.85 -27.65 30.12
N ASP A 3 10.03 -26.88 31.20
CA ASP A 3 10.28 -27.46 32.53
C ASP A 3 9.03 -28.11 33.14
N LEU A 4 7.85 -27.53 32.89
CA LEU A 4 6.57 -28.11 33.30
C LEU A 4 6.29 -29.41 32.54
N TYR A 5 6.57 -29.40 31.24
CA TYR A 5 6.44 -30.59 30.40
C TYR A 5 7.33 -31.74 30.91
N LYS A 6 8.62 -31.48 31.14
CA LYS A 6 9.56 -32.48 31.68
C LYS A 6 9.12 -33.01 33.05
N LYS A 7 8.64 -32.13 33.94
CA LYS A 7 8.15 -32.50 35.27
C LYS A 7 6.96 -33.47 35.17
N LEU A 8 5.97 -33.17 34.36
CA LEU A 8 4.76 -33.99 34.23
C LEU A 8 5.07 -35.37 33.61
N ILE A 9 5.93 -35.42 32.59
CA ILE A 9 6.41 -36.70 32.05
C ILE A 9 7.16 -37.52 33.12
N SER A 10 8.02 -36.89 33.93
CA SER A 10 8.76 -37.58 34.99
C SER A 10 7.87 -38.15 36.10
N GLN A 11 6.65 -37.65 36.22
CA GLN A 11 5.63 -38.14 37.16
C GLN A 11 4.74 -39.24 36.55
N GLY A 12 5.01 -39.68 35.31
CA GLY A 12 4.28 -40.76 34.64
C GLY A 12 3.02 -40.32 33.90
N PHE A 13 2.78 -39.01 33.72
CA PHE A 13 1.64 -38.53 32.93
C PHE A 13 1.90 -38.70 31.44
N SER A 14 0.87 -39.11 30.69
CA SER A 14 0.87 -39.05 29.22
C SER A 14 0.26 -37.73 28.75
N LEU A 15 0.99 -37.00 27.91
CA LEU A 15 0.62 -35.67 27.42
C LEU A 15 0.39 -35.72 25.91
N VAL A 16 -0.76 -35.20 25.47
CA VAL A 16 -1.11 -35.04 24.06
C VAL A 16 -1.34 -33.56 23.78
N PHE A 17 -0.65 -33.02 22.79
CA PHE A 17 -0.87 -31.67 22.29
C PHE A 17 -1.71 -31.73 21.02
N CYS A 18 -2.83 -31.02 21.01
CA CYS A 18 -3.68 -30.85 19.84
C CYS A 18 -3.83 -29.37 19.56
N TRP A 19 -3.67 -28.99 18.29
CA TRP A 19 -4.01 -27.65 17.84
C TRP A 19 -5.49 -27.61 17.46
N VAL A 20 -6.18 -26.55 17.89
CA VAL A 20 -7.55 -26.26 17.48
C VAL A 20 -7.64 -24.84 16.91
N PRO A 21 -8.47 -24.61 15.89
CA PRO A 21 -8.68 -23.27 15.35
C PRO A 21 -9.39 -22.36 16.36
N SER A 22 -9.00 -21.09 16.42
CA SER A 22 -9.65 -20.07 17.25
C SER A 22 -10.98 -19.59 16.64
N TYR A 23 -11.92 -19.19 17.51
CA TYR A 23 -13.20 -18.56 17.13
C TYR A 23 -14.12 -19.38 16.22
N VAL A 24 -14.17 -20.70 16.42
CA VAL A 24 -15.04 -21.61 15.65
C VAL A 24 -16.16 -22.28 16.47
N GLY A 25 -16.46 -21.83 17.69
CA GLY A 25 -17.53 -22.42 18.50
C GLY A 25 -17.11 -23.57 19.42
N ILE A 26 -15.81 -23.88 19.57
CA ILE A 26 -15.37 -24.94 20.49
C ILE A 26 -15.44 -24.40 21.93
N THR A 27 -16.47 -24.82 22.66
CA THR A 27 -16.81 -24.30 23.99
C THR A 27 -15.63 -24.25 24.96
N GLY A 28 -14.81 -25.31 25.04
CA GLY A 28 -13.65 -25.35 25.93
C GLY A 28 -12.55 -24.34 25.53
N ASN A 29 -12.35 -24.15 24.23
CA ASN A 29 -11.37 -23.19 23.70
C ASN A 29 -11.86 -21.75 23.92
N GLU A 30 -13.14 -21.48 23.67
CA GLU A 30 -13.75 -20.17 23.89
C GLU A 30 -13.76 -19.77 25.37
N GLN A 31 -14.05 -20.73 26.27
CA GLN A 31 -13.99 -20.50 27.70
C GLN A 31 -12.55 -20.21 28.17
N ALA A 32 -11.57 -20.95 27.63
CA ALA A 32 -10.16 -20.69 27.92
C ALA A 32 -9.73 -19.30 27.44
N ASP A 33 -10.09 -18.91 26.21
CA ASP A 33 -9.79 -17.59 25.63
C ASP A 33 -10.45 -16.47 26.44
N SER A 34 -11.74 -16.61 26.77
CA SER A 34 -12.49 -15.67 27.60
C SER A 34 -11.89 -15.51 28.99
N ASN A 35 -11.48 -16.61 29.63
CA ASN A 35 -10.83 -16.58 30.94
C ASN A 35 -9.45 -15.91 30.86
N ALA A 36 -8.67 -16.20 29.83
CA ALA A 36 -7.37 -15.55 29.62
C ALA A 36 -7.54 -14.04 29.39
N HIS A 37 -8.49 -13.64 28.57
CA HIS A 37 -8.84 -12.24 28.32
C HIS A 37 -9.41 -11.54 29.57
N SER A 38 -10.14 -12.26 30.42
CA SER A 38 -10.65 -11.72 31.69
C SER A 38 -9.56 -11.62 32.77
N ALA A 39 -8.55 -12.50 32.70
CA ALA A 39 -7.39 -12.53 33.60
C ALA A 39 -6.28 -11.54 33.18
N THR A 40 -6.39 -10.91 32.00
CA THR A 40 -5.56 -9.77 31.66
C THR A 40 -5.90 -8.60 32.59
N HIS A 41 -5.20 -8.53 33.72
CA HIS A 41 -5.01 -7.26 34.40
C HIS A 41 -4.39 -6.28 33.40
N PHE A 42 -4.79 -5.00 33.47
CA PHE A 42 -4.10 -3.91 32.77
C PHE A 42 -2.64 -3.86 33.27
N SER A 43 -1.81 -4.73 32.71
CA SER A 43 -0.38 -4.69 32.89
C SER A 43 0.07 -3.42 32.21
N ARG A 44 0.74 -2.53 32.94
CA ARG A 44 1.50 -1.41 32.37
C ARG A 44 2.77 -1.91 31.67
N GLU A 45 2.77 -3.14 31.18
CA GLU A 45 3.88 -3.64 30.40
C GLU A 45 4.03 -2.77 29.16
N PRO A 46 5.26 -2.29 28.89
CA PRO A 46 5.51 -1.46 27.73
C PRO A 46 5.07 -2.20 26.46
N MET A 47 4.23 -1.55 25.66
CA MET A 47 3.90 -2.04 24.33
C MET A 47 5.21 -2.37 23.59
N PRO A 48 5.31 -3.57 22.95
CA PRO A 48 6.47 -3.90 22.14
C PRO A 48 6.77 -2.77 21.14
N VAL A 49 8.01 -2.29 21.13
CA VAL A 49 8.41 -1.16 20.27
C VAL A 49 8.11 -1.43 18.79
N CYS A 50 8.13 -2.69 18.35
CA CYS A 50 7.75 -3.07 17.00
C CYS A 50 6.28 -2.75 16.67
N ASP A 51 5.38 -2.94 17.62
CA ASP A 51 3.95 -2.69 17.41
C ASP A 51 3.65 -1.20 17.46
N LEU A 52 4.30 -0.46 18.37
CA LEU A 52 4.22 1.00 18.37
C LEU A 52 4.74 1.60 17.05
N LYS A 53 5.88 1.09 16.53
CA LYS A 53 6.41 1.51 15.23
C LYS A 53 5.45 1.22 14.08
N LYS A 54 4.82 0.05 14.05
CA LYS A 54 3.81 -0.30 13.04
C LYS A 54 2.61 0.64 13.11
N TYR A 55 2.10 0.90 14.32
CA TYR A 55 0.99 1.81 14.55
C TYR A 55 1.32 3.23 14.06
N ILE A 56 2.47 3.78 14.46
CA ILE A 56 2.92 5.11 14.02
C ILE A 56 3.03 5.18 12.49
N LYS A 57 3.65 4.17 11.86
CA LYS A 57 3.76 4.10 10.39
C LYS A 57 2.38 4.11 9.72
N SER A 58 1.43 3.32 10.25
CA SER A 58 0.05 3.30 9.75
C SER A 58 -0.61 4.67 9.87
N CYS A 59 -0.49 5.34 11.01
CA CYS A 59 -1.02 6.71 11.19
C CYS A 59 -0.41 7.71 10.20
N LEU A 60 0.91 7.64 9.97
CA LEU A 60 1.59 8.50 9.00
C LEU A 60 1.12 8.20 7.58
N GLN A 61 1.01 6.93 7.19
CA GLN A 61 0.53 6.54 5.87
C GLN A 61 -0.91 6.99 5.64
N MET A 62 -1.80 6.85 6.63
CA MET A 62 -3.18 7.35 6.53
C MET A 62 -3.24 8.87 6.38
N LYS A 63 -2.44 9.62 7.14
CA LYS A 63 -2.38 11.09 6.99
C LYS A 63 -1.86 11.49 5.62
N TRP A 64 -0.84 10.80 5.13
CA TRP A 64 -0.29 11.05 3.81
C TRP A 64 -1.30 10.72 2.70
N GLN A 65 -2.00 9.58 2.80
CA GLN A 65 -3.07 9.21 1.88
C GLN A 65 -4.18 10.27 1.84
N ARG A 66 -4.64 10.75 3.01
CA ARG A 66 -5.66 11.81 3.07
C ARG A 66 -5.22 13.10 2.38
N HIS A 67 -3.96 13.51 2.55
CA HIS A 67 -3.44 14.67 1.82
C HIS A 67 -3.35 14.39 0.32
N TRP A 68 -2.95 13.18 -0.05
CA TRP A 68 -2.86 12.79 -1.45
C TRP A 68 -4.21 12.74 -2.15
N ASP A 69 -5.25 12.25 -1.48
CA ASP A 69 -6.62 12.23 -1.99
C ASP A 69 -7.17 13.64 -2.28
N GLN A 70 -6.60 14.68 -1.66
CA GLN A 70 -6.96 16.08 -1.91
C GLN A 70 -6.31 16.67 -3.17
N GLU A 71 -5.30 16.00 -3.75
CA GLU A 71 -4.55 16.45 -4.92
C GLU A 71 -5.30 16.18 -6.25
N ILE A 72 -6.53 16.67 -6.36
CA ILE A 72 -7.46 16.39 -7.48
C ILE A 72 -6.96 16.86 -8.86
N ASN A 73 -6.08 17.87 -8.89
CA ASN A 73 -5.50 18.41 -10.12
C ASN A 73 -4.09 17.88 -10.42
N ASN A 74 -3.64 16.87 -9.68
CA ASN A 74 -2.32 16.28 -9.84
C ASN A 74 -2.35 15.16 -10.89
N LYS A 75 -1.52 15.30 -11.94
CA LYS A 75 -1.40 14.30 -13.02
C LYS A 75 -1.06 12.90 -12.49
N LEU A 76 -0.17 12.82 -11.52
CA LEU A 76 0.25 11.54 -10.94
C LEU A 76 -0.86 10.92 -10.08
N HIS A 77 -1.65 11.72 -9.35
CA HIS A 77 -2.78 11.22 -8.55
C HIS A 77 -3.80 10.48 -9.42
N SER A 78 -4.09 10.99 -10.63
CA SER A 78 -4.99 10.33 -11.58
C SER A 78 -4.51 8.93 -12.05
N ILE A 79 -3.21 8.65 -11.92
CA ILE A 79 -2.59 7.37 -12.33
C ILE A 79 -2.34 6.48 -11.10
N LYS A 80 -2.05 7.09 -9.95
CA LYS A 80 -1.70 6.41 -8.71
C LYS A 80 -2.46 7.05 -7.54
N PRO A 81 -3.73 6.69 -7.34
CA PRO A 81 -4.53 7.23 -6.24
C PRO A 81 -4.07 6.69 -4.89
N ILE A 82 -3.53 5.46 -4.82
CA ILE A 82 -3.08 4.85 -3.56
C ILE A 82 -1.57 5.00 -3.38
N ILE A 83 -1.14 5.50 -2.23
CA ILE A 83 0.26 5.63 -1.84
C ILE A 83 0.79 4.29 -1.36
N GLU A 84 1.51 3.65 -2.27
CA GLU A 84 2.21 2.39 -2.08
C GLU A 84 3.39 2.33 -3.06
N ASN A 85 4.29 1.38 -2.88
CA ASN A 85 5.37 1.17 -3.84
C ASN A 85 4.81 0.70 -5.19
N TRP A 86 5.51 1.02 -6.28
CA TRP A 86 5.21 0.38 -7.56
C TRP A 86 5.57 -1.11 -7.47
N SER A 87 4.74 -1.97 -8.07
CA SER A 87 4.94 -3.42 -8.10
C SER A 87 6.15 -3.85 -8.95
N GLU A 88 6.58 -3.00 -9.87
CA GLU A 88 7.66 -3.29 -10.81
C GLU A 88 8.97 -2.63 -10.39
N ASP A 89 10.02 -3.45 -10.27
CA ASP A 89 11.38 -2.98 -10.11
C ASP A 89 11.99 -2.60 -11.46
N PHE A 90 12.08 -1.30 -11.71
CA PHE A 90 12.75 -0.76 -12.88
C PHE A 90 14.18 -0.37 -12.57
N ASN A 91 15.09 -0.62 -13.51
CA ASN A 91 16.37 0.08 -13.50
C ASN A 91 16.16 1.60 -13.58
N ARG A 92 17.15 2.37 -13.12
CA ARG A 92 17.09 3.84 -13.04
C ARG A 92 16.64 4.50 -14.35
N LYS A 93 17.10 3.99 -15.50
CA LYS A 93 16.76 4.54 -16.82
C LYS A 93 15.28 4.37 -17.13
N ARG A 94 14.73 3.16 -16.99
CA ARG A 94 13.31 2.86 -17.20
C ARG A 94 12.43 3.62 -16.21
N GLY A 95 12.79 3.64 -14.92
CA GLY A 95 12.05 4.39 -13.90
C GLY A 95 11.96 5.88 -14.23
N THR A 96 13.05 6.49 -14.70
CA THR A 96 13.06 7.91 -15.12
C THR A 96 12.10 8.17 -16.30
N ILE A 97 12.10 7.29 -17.30
CA ILE A 97 11.22 7.42 -18.48
C ILE A 97 9.76 7.32 -18.05
N LEU A 98 9.41 6.31 -17.26
CA LEU A 98 8.03 6.10 -16.80
C LEU A 98 7.53 7.23 -15.90
N THR A 99 8.35 7.70 -14.96
CA THR A 99 7.99 8.84 -14.12
C THR A 99 7.70 10.08 -14.98
N ARG A 100 8.57 10.41 -15.94
CA ARG A 100 8.36 11.54 -16.86
C ARG A 100 7.10 11.38 -17.69
N LEU A 101 6.80 10.18 -18.19
CA LEU A 101 5.56 9.91 -18.92
C LEU A 101 4.33 10.13 -18.02
N ARG A 102 4.33 9.59 -16.81
CA ARG A 102 3.22 9.71 -15.84
C ARG A 102 2.89 11.17 -15.48
N ILE A 103 3.91 12.00 -15.26
CA ILE A 103 3.72 13.42 -14.94
C ILE A 103 3.61 14.32 -16.20
N GLY A 104 3.72 13.75 -17.40
CA GLY A 104 3.62 14.49 -18.66
C GLY A 104 4.84 15.36 -18.98
N HIS A 105 6.02 15.06 -18.45
CA HIS A 105 7.29 15.77 -18.68
C HIS A 105 8.02 15.20 -19.91
N THR A 106 7.36 15.22 -21.06
CA THR A 106 7.99 14.93 -22.35
C THR A 106 8.39 16.21 -23.04
N ARG A 107 9.35 16.13 -23.98
CA ARG A 107 9.72 17.30 -24.79
C ARG A 107 8.49 17.88 -25.50
N PHE A 108 7.61 17.04 -26.03
CA PHE A 108 6.46 17.50 -26.79
C PHE A 108 5.41 18.20 -25.90
N THR A 109 5.10 17.64 -24.73
CA THR A 109 4.03 18.17 -23.85
C THR A 109 4.49 19.24 -22.87
N HIS A 110 5.80 19.37 -22.58
CA HIS A 110 6.32 20.24 -21.51
C HIS A 110 7.29 21.34 -21.98
N ARG A 111 7.79 21.29 -23.23
CA ARG A 111 8.73 22.30 -23.76
C ARG A 111 8.15 23.71 -23.73
N HIS A 112 6.86 23.86 -24.01
CA HIS A 112 6.21 25.17 -24.05
C HIS A 112 6.34 25.94 -22.73
N LEU A 113 6.30 25.26 -21.58
CA LEU A 113 6.50 25.87 -20.26
C LEU A 113 7.92 26.40 -20.06
N LEU A 114 8.92 25.74 -20.66
CA LEU A 114 10.33 26.16 -20.57
C LEU A 114 10.63 27.36 -21.48
N LEU A 115 9.88 27.50 -22.57
CA LEU A 115 10.08 28.54 -23.57
C LEU A 115 9.07 29.70 -23.46
N GLY A 116 8.08 29.59 -22.58
CA GLY A 116 6.96 30.56 -22.50
C GLY A 116 6.06 30.55 -23.74
N GLU A 117 6.06 29.45 -24.50
CA GLU A 117 5.24 29.27 -25.70
C GLU A 117 3.81 28.81 -25.32
N PRO A 118 2.81 29.01 -26.19
CA PRO A 118 1.49 28.43 -25.99
C PRO A 118 1.55 26.90 -25.94
N ALA A 119 0.68 26.29 -25.14
CA ALA A 119 0.61 24.84 -25.04
C ALA A 119 0.21 24.22 -26.40
N PRO A 120 0.89 23.13 -26.83
CA PRO A 120 0.55 22.47 -28.09
C PRO A 120 -0.88 21.93 -28.02
N THR A 121 -1.62 22.03 -29.11
CA THR A 121 -2.99 21.54 -29.24
C THR A 121 -3.06 20.32 -30.16
N CYS A 122 -4.05 19.47 -29.95
CA CYS A 122 -4.33 18.36 -30.85
C CYS A 122 -5.00 18.89 -32.13
N PRO A 123 -4.45 18.60 -33.32
CA PRO A 123 -5.02 19.11 -34.58
C PRO A 123 -6.39 18.52 -34.92
N HIS A 124 -6.75 17.38 -34.31
CA HIS A 124 -8.04 16.72 -34.56
C HIS A 124 -9.07 16.95 -33.46
N CYS A 125 -8.63 17.20 -32.22
CA CYS A 125 -9.51 17.30 -31.06
C CYS A 125 -9.60 18.72 -30.47
N SER A 126 -8.75 19.64 -30.92
CA SER A 126 -8.66 21.03 -30.45
C SER A 126 -8.45 21.20 -28.95
N CYS A 127 -8.05 20.14 -28.23
CA CYS A 127 -7.72 20.19 -26.82
C CYS A 127 -6.20 20.29 -26.60
N THR A 128 -5.78 20.70 -25.40
CA THR A 128 -4.37 20.76 -25.02
C THR A 128 -3.74 19.37 -25.07
N MET A 129 -2.57 19.28 -25.69
CA MET A 129 -1.85 18.04 -25.85
C MET A 129 -1.27 17.56 -24.52
N SER A 130 -1.55 16.31 -24.17
CA SER A 130 -1.03 15.66 -22.96
C SER A 130 -0.59 14.22 -23.27
N VAL A 131 0.26 13.65 -22.41
CA VAL A 131 0.66 12.22 -22.55
C VAL A 131 -0.55 11.31 -22.46
N LYS A 132 -1.50 11.61 -21.56
CA LYS A 132 -2.78 10.89 -21.44
C LYS A 132 -3.59 10.98 -22.74
N HIS A 133 -3.65 12.16 -23.35
CA HIS A 133 -4.37 12.33 -24.61
C HIS A 133 -3.77 11.49 -25.74
N ILE A 134 -2.44 11.54 -25.88
CA ILE A 134 -1.71 10.79 -26.92
C ILE A 134 -1.86 9.27 -26.72
N LEU A 135 -1.60 8.79 -25.50
CA LEU A 135 -1.51 7.35 -25.22
C LEU A 135 -2.87 6.68 -24.92
N ILE A 136 -3.88 7.44 -24.47
CA ILE A 136 -5.14 6.85 -23.95
C ILE A 136 -6.38 7.43 -24.65
N GLU A 137 -6.53 8.76 -24.74
CA GLU A 137 -7.84 9.36 -25.07
C GLU A 137 -8.07 9.58 -26.58
N CYS A 138 -7.06 10.01 -27.34
CA CYS A 138 -7.24 10.41 -28.73
C CYS A 138 -7.43 9.23 -29.70
N ILE A 139 -8.56 9.17 -30.41
CA ILE A 139 -8.83 8.13 -31.40
C ILE A 139 -7.87 8.17 -32.59
N HIS A 140 -7.39 9.34 -32.98
CA HIS A 140 -6.51 9.50 -34.15
C HIS A 140 -5.08 8.99 -33.88
N PHE A 141 -4.65 8.99 -32.62
CA PHE A 141 -3.39 8.37 -32.23
C PHE A 141 -3.51 6.86 -31.99
N LYS A 142 -4.72 6.27 -32.04
CA LYS A 142 -4.94 4.85 -31.75
C LYS A 142 -4.11 3.92 -32.64
N ILE A 143 -3.99 4.23 -33.93
CA ILE A 143 -3.23 3.41 -34.91
C ILE A 143 -1.74 3.31 -34.54
N ASN A 144 -1.21 4.31 -33.82
CA ASN A 144 0.19 4.36 -33.38
C ASN A 144 0.39 3.81 -31.96
N ARG A 145 -0.67 3.36 -31.29
CA ARG A 145 -0.58 2.63 -30.02
C ARG A 145 -0.37 1.16 -30.35
N LEU A 146 0.72 0.58 -29.86
CA LEU A 146 1.02 -0.85 -29.99
C LEU A 146 -0.09 -1.69 -29.37
#